data_AF-A0A067QE69-F1
#
_entry.id   AF-A0A067QE69-F1
#
_cell.length_a   1.000
_cell.length_b   1.000
_cell.length_c   1.000
_cell.angle_alpha   90.00
_cell.angle_beta   90.00
_cell.angle_gamma   90.00
#
_symmetry.space_group_name_H-M   'P 1'
#
loop_
_entity.id
_entity.type
_entity.pdbx_description
1 polymer ?
#
loop_
_entity_poly.entity_id
_entity_poly.type
_entity_poly.pdbx_seq_one_letter_code
_entity_poly.pdbx_strand_id
1 'polypeptide(L)' 'VFFSVMSGAFSLGHAMPYISVVSTAIGAASTLFAIIDRVPDIDPYSNAGVKPEKVRGEIELRDVTFSYPARSGVQ' A
#
# COMPACT_ATOMS: atom_id res chain seq x y z
N VAL A 1 44.34 22.19 -6.45
CA VAL A 1 44.14 20.77 -6.84
C VAL A 1 44.16 19.83 -5.65
N PHE A 2 45.24 19.73 -4.86
CA PHE A 2 45.33 18.83 -3.70
C PHE A 2 44.22 19.04 -2.65
N PHE A 3 44.08 20.28 -2.15
CA PHE A 3 43.04 20.61 -1.15
C PHE A 3 41.61 20.40 -1.68
N SER A 4 41.38 20.60 -2.97
CA SER A 4 40.09 20.37 -3.61
C SER A 4 39.72 18.88 -3.62
N VAL A 5 40.68 18.00 -3.91
CA VAL A 5 40.48 16.54 -3.88
C VAL A 5 40.26 16.06 -2.44
N MET A 6 41.05 16.57 -1.49
CA MET A 6 40.91 16.22 -0.07
C MET A 6 39.56 16.65 0.50
N SER A 7 39.10 17.87 0.19
CA SER A 7 37.77 18.34 0.59
C SER A 7 36.65 17.47 0.00
N GLY A 8 36.76 17.08 -1.27
CA GLY A 8 35.78 16.19 -1.91
C GLY A 8 35.71 14.81 -1.25
N ALA A 9 36.86 14.23 -0.90
CA ALA A 9 36.94 12.96 -0.20
C ALA A 9 36.29 13.01 1.20
N PHE A 10 36.52 14.10 1.95
CA PHE A 10 35.88 14.28 3.25
C PHE A 10 34.37 14.46 3.14
N SER A 11 33.88 15.27 2.20
CA SER A 11 32.44 15.43 1.97
C SER A 11 31.76 14.10 1.63
N LEU A 12 32.40 13.27 0.80
CA LEU A 12 31.89 11.93 0.49
C LEU A 12 31.91 11.01 1.72
N GLY A 13 32.99 11.02 2.50
CA GLY A 13 33.09 10.26 3.75
C GLY A 13 32.01 10.65 4.77
N HIS A 14 31.69 11.94 4.88
CA HIS A 14 30.59 12.43 5.71
C HIS A 14 29.21 11.99 5.21
N ALA A 15 29.04 11.74 3.91
CA ALA A 15 27.77 11.30 3.33
C ALA A 15 27.51 9.79 3.49
N MET A 16 28.56 8.97 3.62
CA MET A 16 28.45 7.51 3.72
C MET A 16 27.49 6.99 4.79
N PRO A 17 27.44 7.55 6.02
CA PRO A 17 26.54 7.05 7.07
C PRO A 17 25.05 7.17 6.72
N TYR A 18 24.68 8.07 5.80
CA TYR A 18 23.28 8.30 5.42
C TYR A 18 22.76 7.29 4.39
N ILE A 19 23.64 6.51 3.75
CA ILE A 19 23.24 5.54 2.71
C ILE A 19 22.29 4.48 3.28
N SER A 20 22.54 4.00 4.51
CA SER A 20 21.67 3.01 5.18
C SER A 20 20.29 3.57 5.53
N VAL A 21 20.21 4.87 5.82
CA VAL A 21 18.93 5.55 6.07
C VAL A 21 18.12 5.64 4.78
N VAL A 22 18.76 5.99 3.67
CA VAL A 22 18.12 6.04 2.35
C VAL A 22 17.61 4.66 1.94
N SER A 23 18.38 3.59 2.12
CA SER A 23 17.93 2.23 1.78
C SER A 23 16.70 1.82 2.60
N THR A 24 16.70 2.15 3.90
CA THR A 24 15.56 1.89 4.78
C THR A 24 14.33 2.69 4.36
N ALA A 25 14.52 3.97 4.00
CA ALA A 25 13.45 4.84 3.52
C ALA A 25 12.83 4.30 2.22
N ILE A 26 13.65 3.78 1.29
CA ILE A 26 13.16 3.14 0.05
C ILE A 26 12.30 1.91 0.37
N GLY A 27 12.72 1.05 1.30
CA GLY A 27 11.95 -0.13 1.70
C GLY A 27 10.62 0.21 2.41
N ALA A 28 10.61 1.29 3.20
CA ALA A 28 9.36 1.81 3.79
C ALA A 28 8.44 2.38 2.70
N ALA A 29 9.00 3.17 1.77
CA ALA A 29 8.25 3.75 0.67
C ALA A 29 7.62 2.68 -0.24
N SER A 30 8.32 1.57 -0.54
CA SER A 30 7.75 0.50 -1.37
C SER A 30 6.49 -0.12 -0.76
N THR A 31 6.49 -0.32 0.56
CA THR A 31 5.31 -0.85 1.28
C THR A 31 4.16 0.15 1.25
N LEU A 32 4.47 1.43 1.47
CA LEU A 32 3.48 2.50 1.48
C LEU A 32 2.80 2.66 0.12
N PHE A 33 3.59 2.71 -0.97
CA PHE A 33 3.03 2.78 -2.33
C PHE A 33 2.25 1.53 -2.70
N ALA A 34 2.69 0.33 -2.30
CA ALA A 34 1.92 -0.89 -2.52
C ALA A 34 0.53 -0.85 -1.86
N ILE A 35 0.38 -0.17 -0.72
CA ILE A 35 -0.93 0.01 -0.05
C ILE A 35 -1.77 1.07 -0.77
N ILE A 36 -1.17 2.20 -1.17
CA ILE A 36 -1.88 3.30 -1.84
C ILE A 36 -2.41 2.84 -3.21
N ASP A 37 -1.59 2.11 -3.97
CA ASP A 37 -1.92 1.68 -5.32
C ASP A 37 -2.83 0.44 -5.37
N ARG A 38 -3.14 -0.15 -4.20
CA ARG A 38 -4.00 -1.32 -4.11
C ARG A 38 -5.45 -0.95 -4.46
N VAL A 39 -5.99 -1.61 -5.49
CA VAL A 39 -7.42 -1.54 -5.83
C VAL A 39 -8.17 -2.67 -5.09
N PRO A 40 -9.19 -2.37 -4.26
CA PRO A 40 -10.01 -3.39 -3.60
C PRO A 40 -11.04 -4.00 -4.57
N ASP A 41 -11.38 -5.28 -4.37
CA ASP A 41 -12.39 -5.98 -5.20
C ASP A 41 -13.78 -5.34 -5.09
N ILE A 42 -14.10 -4.80 -3.92
CA ILE A 42 -15.31 -4.03 -3.67
C ILE A 42 -14.86 -2.60 -3.37
N ASP A 43 -15.05 -1.70 -4.35
CA ASP A 43 -14.65 -0.30 -4.24
C ASP A 43 -15.72 0.53 -3.49
N PRO A 44 -15.45 1.01 -2.26
CA PRO A 44 -16.39 1.82 -1.50
C PRO A 44 -16.48 3.27 -2.00
N TYR A 45 -15.52 3.72 -2.81
CA TYR A 45 -15.49 5.09 -3.35
C TYR A 45 -16.18 5.20 -4.71
N SER A 46 -16.52 4.07 -5.32
CA SER A 46 -17.27 4.03 -6.56
C SER A 46 -18.68 4.61 -6.37
N ASN A 47 -19.09 5.45 -7.32
CA ASN A 47 -20.48 5.92 -7.41
C ASN A 47 -21.36 4.99 -8.24
N ALA A 48 -20.82 3.85 -8.69
CA ALA A 48 -21.58 2.85 -9.44
C ALA A 48 -22.59 2.13 -8.55
N GLY A 49 -23.62 1.55 -9.18
CA GLY A 49 -24.67 0.81 -8.50
C GLY A 49 -25.99 1.58 -8.41
N VAL A 50 -27.01 0.89 -7.92
CA VAL A 50 -28.37 1.43 -7.81
C VAL A 50 -28.52 2.15 -6.47
N LYS A 51 -28.97 3.41 -6.49
CA LYS A 51 -29.34 4.18 -5.31
C LYS A 51 -30.88 4.30 -5.26
N PRO A 52 -31.59 3.36 -4.62
CA PRO A 52 -33.06 3.38 -4.61
C PRO A 52 -33.61 4.54 -3.78
N GLU A 53 -34.61 5.26 -4.29
CA GLU A 53 -35.28 6.37 -3.57
C GLU A 53 -36.07 5.91 -2.35
N LYS A 54 -36.60 4.68 -2.40
CA LYS A 54 -37.35 4.04 -1.32
C LYS A 54 -36.94 2.57 -1.20
N VAL A 55 -36.73 2.11 0.02
CA VAL A 55 -36.34 0.72 0.33
C VAL A 55 -37.42 0.09 1.20
N ARG A 56 -38.00 -1.03 0.76
CA ARG A 56 -39.00 -1.81 1.53
C ARG A 56 -38.37 -2.62 2.66
N GLY A 57 -37.10 -3.00 2.53
CA GLY A 57 -36.34 -3.74 3.54
C GLY A 57 -36.55 -5.26 3.54
N GLU A 58 -37.07 -5.82 2.44
CA GLU A 58 -37.20 -7.26 2.28
C GLU A 58 -35.84 -7.85 1.85
N ILE A 59 -35.32 -8.79 2.63
CA ILE A 59 -33.99 -9.40 2.41
C ILE A 59 -34.19 -10.91 2.29
N GLU A 60 -33.56 -11.50 1.28
CA GLU A 60 -33.61 -12.94 1.02
C GLU A 60 -32.23 -13.46 0.64
N LEU A 61 -31.89 -14.66 1.10
CA LEU A 61 -30.71 -15.40 0.68
C LEU A 61 -31.16 -16.64 -0.10
N ARG A 62 -30.60 -16.87 -1.29
CA ARG A 62 -30.92 -18.02 -2.14
C ARG A 62 -29.63 -18.71 -2.55
N ASP A 63 -29.46 -19.98 -2.14
CA ASP A 63 -28.34 -20.86 -2.51
C ASP A 63 -26.94 -20.22 -2.36
N VAL A 64 -26.73 -19.43 -1.30
CA VAL A 64 -25.46 -18.71 -1.08
C VAL A 64 -24.44 -19.65 -0.45
N THR A 65 -23.31 -19.85 -1.12
CA THR A 65 -22.11 -20.47 -0.54
C THR A 65 -21.02 -19.42 -0.37
N PHE A 66 -20.45 -19.32 0.83
CA PHE A 66 -19.43 -18.33 1.16
C PHE A 66 -18.34 -18.97 2.01
N SER A 67 -17.09 -18.56 1.77
CA SER A 67 -15.94 -18.93 2.59
C SER A 67 -15.05 -17.71 2.79
N TYR A 68 -14.60 -17.49 4.02
CA TYR A 68 -13.69 -16.39 4.30
C TYR A 68 -12.32 -16.65 3.63
N PRO A 69 -11.79 -15.70 2.83
CA PRO A 69 -10.52 -15.90 2.13
C PRO A 69 -9.34 -16.24 3.05
N ALA A 70 -9.32 -15.67 4.27
CA ALA A 70 -8.27 -15.92 5.25
C ALA A 70 -8.31 -17.33 5.87
N ARG A 71 -9.42 -18.08 5.73
CA ARG A 71 -9.63 -19.39 6.38
C ARG A 71 -10.37 -20.36 5.47
N SER A 72 -9.88 -20.51 4.24
CA SER A 72 -10.48 -21.37 3.21
C SER A 72 -10.52 -22.87 3.54
N GLY A 73 -9.79 -23.32 4.57
CA GLY A 73 -9.69 -24.74 4.96
C GLY A 73 -10.54 -25.16 6.16
N VAL A 74 -11.39 -24.29 6.72
CA VAL A 74 -12.30 -24.66 7.81
C VAL A 74 -13.73 -24.53 7.32
N GLN A 75 -14.38 -25.68 7.16
CA GLN A 75 -15.79 -25.85 6.83
C GLN A 75 -16.58 -26.19 8.09
#